data_AF-A0A482J4G8-F1
#
_entry.id   AF-A0A482J4G8-F1
#
_cell.length_a   1.000
_cell.length_b   1.000
_cell.length_c   1.000
_cell.angle_alpha   90.00
_cell.angle_beta   90.00
_cell.angle_gamma   90.00
#
_symmetry.space_group_name_H-M   'P 1'
#
loop_
_entity.id
_entity.type
_entity.pdbx_description
1 polymer ?
#
loop_
_entity_poly.entity_id
_entity_poly.type
_entity_poly.pdbx_seq_one_letter_code
_entity_poly.pdbx_strand_id
1 'polypeptide(L)'
;MTRTFCTIHFARIRCAFRCLAVTGLLIFGNAHATDIDCDPSVVPARPVPAHRMICESALFSMGYQRIFADQQRQLKTGSITEQEIAAFRKKRDACDSAACLDAVLREWKAFAAQAATRHKP
;
A
#
# COMPACT_ATOMS: atom_id res chain seq x y z
N MET A 1 -58.94 -21.88 9.52
CA MET A 1 -59.83 -20.70 9.57
C MET A 1 -59.34 -19.81 10.71
N THR A 2 -58.61 -18.72 10.40
CA THR A 2 -59.03 -17.31 10.60
C THR A 2 -59.17 -16.93 12.08
N ARG A 3 -58.61 -15.86 12.66
CA ARG A 3 -58.03 -14.58 12.21
C ARG A 3 -57.37 -13.98 13.48
N THR A 4 -56.12 -13.54 13.47
CA THR A 4 -55.69 -12.19 13.07
C THR A 4 -56.25 -11.07 13.95
N PHE A 5 -55.56 -10.73 15.05
CA PHE A 5 -55.52 -9.37 15.62
C PHE A 5 -54.21 -9.17 16.40
N CYS A 6 -53.10 -9.16 15.66
CA CYS A 6 -51.90 -8.42 16.06
C CYS A 6 -51.37 -7.65 14.84
N THR A 7 -52.33 -6.98 14.19
CA THR A 7 -52.19 -5.64 13.60
C THR A 7 -51.60 -4.77 14.71
N ILE A 8 -50.39 -4.23 14.62
CA ILE A 8 -50.08 -2.92 14.03
C ILE A 8 -48.60 -2.68 14.38
N HIS A 9 -47.65 -2.92 13.46
CA HIS A 9 -46.38 -2.16 13.34
C HIS A 9 -45.43 -2.70 12.28
N PHE A 10 -45.56 -3.97 11.87
CA PHE A 10 -44.64 -4.59 10.90
C PHE A 10 -44.92 -4.27 9.42
N ALA A 11 -45.91 -3.42 9.14
CA ALA A 11 -46.41 -3.18 7.79
C ALA A 11 -46.31 -1.71 7.40
N ARG A 12 -45.09 -1.19 7.18
CA ARG A 12 -44.94 0.09 6.45
C ARG A 12 -43.77 0.20 5.48
N ILE A 13 -42.83 -0.74 5.40
CA ILE A 13 -41.63 -0.50 4.56
C ILE A 13 -41.26 -1.74 3.76
N ARG A 14 -42.26 -2.32 3.10
CA ARG A 14 -42.07 -3.40 2.12
C ARG A 14 -43.06 -3.30 0.98
N CYS A 15 -43.20 -2.11 0.40
CA CYS A 15 -43.86 -1.92 -0.90
C CYS A 15 -43.54 -0.55 -1.47
N ALA A 16 -42.34 -0.41 -2.02
CA ALA A 16 -42.03 0.45 -3.16
C ALA A 16 -40.67 -0.06 -3.65
N PHE A 17 -40.66 -1.09 -4.49
CA PHE A 17 -40.35 -0.87 -5.91
C PHE A 17 -39.05 -0.09 -6.06
N ARG A 18 -37.96 -0.83 -6.28
CA ARG A 18 -37.34 -0.85 -7.62
C ARG A 18 -37.07 0.57 -8.11
N CYS A 19 -35.97 1.15 -7.63
CA CYS A 19 -35.22 2.12 -8.40
C CYS A 19 -33.74 1.74 -8.34
N LEU A 20 -33.31 1.18 -9.48
CA LEU A 20 -31.96 1.30 -10.04
C LEU A 20 -30.78 0.83 -9.18
N ALA A 21 -30.30 -0.35 -9.56
CA ALA A 21 -28.93 -0.75 -9.41
C ALA A 21 -28.01 0.30 -10.06
N VAL A 22 -27.39 1.14 -9.24
CA VAL A 22 -26.06 1.70 -9.51
C VAL A 22 -25.33 1.61 -8.18
N THR A 23 -24.80 0.43 -7.87
CA THR A 23 -23.76 0.30 -6.87
C THR A 23 -22.52 0.94 -7.50
N GLY A 24 -22.38 2.26 -7.33
CA GLY A 24 -21.17 3.00 -7.69
C GLY A 24 -20.03 2.55 -6.78
N LEU A 25 -19.50 1.35 -7.04
CA LEU A 25 -18.22 0.89 -6.49
C LEU A 25 -17.11 1.50 -7.36
N LEU A 26 -16.97 2.82 -7.29
CA LEU A 26 -15.81 3.52 -7.82
C LEU A 26 -15.18 4.27 -6.66
N ILE A 27 -14.25 3.60 -5.98
CA ILE A 27 -12.96 4.09 -5.50
C ILE A 27 -12.26 2.84 -4.97
N PHE A 28 -11.59 2.09 -5.86
CA PHE A 28 -10.39 1.38 -5.43
C PHE A 28 -9.32 2.45 -5.25
N GLY A 29 -9.43 3.21 -4.16
CA GLY A 29 -8.29 3.93 -3.62
C GLY A 29 -7.33 2.84 -3.21
N ASN A 30 -6.40 2.51 -4.11
CA ASN A 30 -5.29 1.63 -3.77
C ASN A 30 -4.40 2.42 -2.82
N ALA A 31 -4.83 2.56 -1.57
CA ALA A 31 -3.96 2.86 -0.45
C ALA A 31 -3.06 1.62 -0.30
N HIS A 32 -2.05 1.54 -1.18
CA HIS A 32 -0.95 0.63 -0.97
C HIS A 32 -0.16 1.20 0.20
N ALA A 33 -0.52 0.75 1.41
CA ALA A 33 0.25 1.02 2.61
C ALA A 33 1.64 0.39 2.40
N THR A 34 2.59 1.21 1.96
CA THR A 34 4.02 0.89 2.05
C THR A 34 4.50 1.28 3.44
N ASP A 35 5.78 1.07 3.74
CA ASP A 35 6.36 1.59 4.99
C ASP A 35 6.54 3.12 5.00
N ILE A 36 6.25 3.79 3.88
CA ILE A 36 6.13 5.25 3.78
C ILE A 36 4.69 5.58 3.38
N ASP A 37 4.05 6.44 4.16
CA ASP A 37 2.75 7.02 3.81
C ASP A 37 2.96 8.41 3.22
N CYS A 38 2.47 8.62 2.00
CA CYS A 38 2.53 9.90 1.30
C CYS A 38 1.20 10.66 1.35
N ASP A 39 0.23 10.23 2.16
CA ASP A 39 -0.97 11.02 2.46
C ASP A 39 -0.56 12.31 3.18
N PRO A 40 -0.81 13.50 2.59
CA PRO A 40 -0.47 14.77 3.22
C PRO A 40 -1.24 15.02 4.54
N SER A 41 -2.30 14.26 4.81
CA SER A 41 -3.07 14.29 6.05
C SER A 41 -2.36 13.56 7.20
N VAL A 42 -1.40 12.70 6.88
CA VAL A 42 -0.63 11.91 7.85
C VAL A 42 0.66 12.65 8.16
N VAL A 43 0.74 13.29 9.33
CA VAL A 43 1.98 13.90 9.82
C VAL A 43 2.86 12.81 10.43
N PRO A 44 4.05 12.51 9.89
CA PRO A 44 4.91 11.48 10.47
C PRO A 44 5.45 11.95 11.82
N ALA A 45 5.46 11.04 12.81
CA ALA A 45 5.99 11.31 14.15
C ALA A 45 7.47 11.75 14.14
N ARG A 46 8.22 11.36 13.11
CA ARG A 46 9.59 11.79 12.86
C ARG A 46 9.77 12.14 11.39
N PRO A 47 10.06 13.40 11.03
CA PRO A 47 10.34 13.76 9.64
C PRO A 47 11.68 13.17 9.21
N VAL A 48 11.65 12.34 8.16
CA VAL A 48 12.84 11.77 7.51
C VAL A 48 12.99 12.43 6.13
N PRO A 49 14.12 13.10 5.82
CA PRO A 49 14.30 13.79 4.53
C PRO A 49 14.05 12.89 3.32
N ALA A 50 14.49 11.64 3.38
CA ALA A 50 14.24 10.65 2.33
C ALA A 50 12.75 10.40 2.06
N HIS A 51 11.90 10.37 3.09
CA HIS A 51 10.45 10.13 2.92
C HIS A 51 9.81 11.30 2.18
N ARG A 52 10.20 12.52 2.53
CA ARG A 52 9.76 13.73 1.84
C ARG A 52 10.13 13.69 0.35
N MET A 53 11.39 13.39 0.03
CA MET A 53 11.85 13.27 -1.36
C MET A 53 11.12 12.17 -2.14
N ILE A 54 10.78 11.06 -1.46
CA ILE A 54 9.99 9.97 -2.04
C ILE A 54 8.58 10.45 -2.39
N CYS A 55 7.93 11.21 -1.51
CA CYS A 55 6.56 11.65 -1.71
C CYS A 55 6.42 12.85 -2.66
N GLU A 56 7.40 13.76 -2.71
CA GLU A 56 7.33 14.98 -3.53
C GLU A 56 7.60 14.74 -5.03
N SER A 57 8.15 13.57 -5.41
CA SER A 57 8.49 13.24 -6.79
C SER A 57 7.78 11.98 -7.26
N ALA A 58 7.04 12.07 -8.37
CA ALA A 58 6.41 10.91 -9.01
C ALA A 58 7.40 9.80 -9.38
N LEU A 59 8.64 10.19 -9.75
CA LEU A 59 9.70 9.24 -10.08
C LEU A 59 10.08 8.40 -8.87
N PHE A 60 10.27 9.04 -7.72
CA PHE A 60 10.64 8.35 -6.48
C PHE A 60 9.45 7.62 -5.87
N SER A 61 8.25 8.20 -5.83
CA SER A 61 7.07 7.56 -5.24
C SER A 61 6.70 6.26 -5.97
N MET A 62 6.57 6.31 -7.31
CA MET A 62 6.27 5.13 -8.11
C MET A 62 7.43 4.13 -8.14
N GLY A 63 8.67 4.62 -8.09
CA GLY A 63 9.86 3.79 -7.98
C GLY A 63 9.87 3.01 -6.66
N TYR A 64 9.55 3.68 -5.57
CA TYR A 64 9.50 3.11 -4.23
C TYR A 64 8.37 2.10 -4.08
N GLN A 65 7.17 2.40 -4.59
CA GLN A 65 6.04 1.46 -4.60
C GLN A 65 6.40 0.13 -5.29
N ARG A 66 7.13 0.19 -6.41
CA ARG A 66 7.58 -1.01 -7.13
C ARG A 66 8.62 -1.81 -6.33
N ILE A 67 9.56 -1.13 -5.68
CA ILE A 67 10.53 -1.77 -4.78
C ILE A 67 9.83 -2.45 -3.61
N PHE A 68 8.87 -1.78 -2.97
CA PHE A 68 8.11 -2.37 -1.86
C PHE A 68 7.30 -3.59 -2.30
N ALA A 69 6.59 -3.50 -3.43
CA ALA A 69 5.85 -4.64 -3.97
C ALA A 69 6.76 -5.82 -4.29
N ASP A 70 7.97 -5.58 -4.80
CA ASP A 70 8.96 -6.62 -5.05
C ASP A 70 9.51 -7.24 -3.76
N GLN A 71 9.80 -6.42 -2.75
CA GLN A 71 10.17 -6.89 -1.42
C GLN A 71 9.12 -7.86 -0.87
N GLN A 72 7.83 -7.49 -0.92
CA GLN A 72 6.75 -8.34 -0.43
C GLN A 72 6.65 -9.66 -1.19
N ARG A 73 6.95 -9.69 -2.49
CA ARG A 73 6.99 -10.95 -3.25
C ARG A 73 8.18 -11.81 -2.85
N GLN A 74 9.37 -11.22 -2.76
CA GLN A 74 10.60 -11.95 -2.46
C GLN A 74 10.67 -12.43 -1.00
N LEU A 75 10.02 -11.72 -0.06
CA LEU A 75 9.83 -12.20 1.30
C LEU A 75 8.96 -13.46 1.34
N LYS A 76 7.88 -13.49 0.56
CA LYS A 76 6.99 -14.66 0.49
C LYS A 76 7.67 -15.89 -0.08
N THR A 77 8.57 -15.70 -1.05
CA THR A 77 9.39 -16.80 -1.56
C THR A 77 10.57 -17.13 -0.65
N GLY A 78 10.97 -16.23 0.24
CA GLY A 78 12.18 -16.39 1.06
C GLY A 78 13.47 -16.11 0.29
N SER A 79 13.38 -15.39 -0.84
CA SER A 79 14.54 -14.94 -1.61
C SER A 79 15.30 -13.80 -0.92
N ILE A 80 14.61 -13.04 -0.07
CA ILE A 80 15.19 -12.04 0.84
C ILE A 80 14.58 -12.18 2.23
N THR A 81 15.20 -11.53 3.20
CA THR A 81 14.82 -11.51 4.61
C THR A 81 14.35 -10.12 5.06
N GLU A 82 13.59 -10.07 6.16
CA GLU A 82 13.21 -8.80 6.81
C GLU A 82 14.44 -7.99 7.26
N GLN A 83 15.53 -8.66 7.62
CA GLN A 83 16.78 -8.01 8.02
C GLN A 83 17.45 -7.26 6.86
N GLU A 84 17.43 -7.84 5.65
CA GLU A 84 17.94 -7.18 4.45
C GLU A 84 17.08 -5.95 4.08
N ILE A 85 15.76 -6.04 4.22
CA ILE A 85 14.85 -4.91 4.05
C ILE A 85 15.12 -3.82 5.08
N ALA A 86 15.30 -4.17 6.35
CA ALA A 86 15.61 -3.22 7.41
C ALA A 86 16.94 -2.50 7.16
N ALA A 87 17.96 -3.22 6.69
CA ALA A 87 19.25 -2.63 6.32
C ALA A 87 19.10 -1.63 5.15
N PHE A 88 18.31 -1.97 4.13
CA PHE A 88 17.97 -1.06 3.05
C PHE A 88 17.23 0.19 3.53
N ARG A 89 16.19 0.03 4.36
CA ARG A 89 15.42 1.15 4.92
C ARG A 89 16.32 2.08 5.71
N LYS A 90 17.24 1.53 6.52
CA LYS A 90 18.23 2.33 7.26
C LYS A 90 19.13 3.14 6.32
N LYS A 91 19.62 2.54 5.22
CA LYS A 91 20.42 3.26 4.21
C LYS A 91 19.61 4.37 3.53
N ARG A 92 18.37 4.08 3.13
CA ARG A 92 17.44 5.03 2.53
C ARG A 92 17.19 6.22 3.47
N ASP A 93 16.86 5.95 4.73
CA ASP A 93 16.49 6.97 5.71
C ASP A 93 17.67 7.87 6.10
N ALA A 94 18.90 7.44 5.83
CA ALA A 94 20.10 8.25 6.01
C ALA A 94 20.36 9.23 4.85
N CYS A 95 19.65 9.11 3.72
CA CYS A 95 19.84 10.01 2.59
C CYS A 95 19.18 11.38 2.81
N ASP A 96 19.92 12.43 2.43
CA ASP A 96 19.52 13.83 2.48
C ASP A 96 19.44 14.49 1.08
N SER A 97 19.77 13.74 0.03
CA SER A 97 19.77 14.22 -1.36
C SER A 97 19.13 13.20 -2.31
N ALA A 98 18.57 13.72 -3.42
CA ALA A 98 17.96 12.89 -4.46
C ALA A 98 18.98 11.93 -5.11
N ALA A 99 20.23 12.37 -5.28
CA ALA A 99 21.31 11.53 -5.83
C ALA A 99 21.67 10.36 -4.90
N CYS A 100 21.73 10.59 -3.58
CA CYS A 100 21.90 9.52 -2.59
C CYS A 100 20.74 8.52 -2.66
N LEU A 101 19.51 9.04 -2.63
CA LEU A 101 18.31 8.21 -2.65
C LEU A 101 18.26 7.33 -3.90
N ASP A 102 18.46 7.93 -5.08
CA ASP A 102 18.48 7.21 -6.35
C ASP A 102 19.58 6.13 -6.38
N ALA A 103 20.77 6.42 -5.86
CA ALA A 103 21.84 5.42 -5.72
C ALA A 103 21.43 4.24 -4.83
N VAL A 104 20.84 4.50 -3.67
CA VAL A 104 20.35 3.44 -2.76
C VAL A 104 19.25 2.61 -3.41
N LEU A 105 18.30 3.23 -4.12
CA LEU A 105 17.26 2.50 -4.84
C LEU A 105 17.82 1.64 -5.98
N ARG A 106 18.86 2.11 -6.70
CA ARG A 106 19.56 1.31 -7.71
C ARG A 106 20.33 0.14 -7.11
N GLU A 107 21.06 0.38 -6.03
CA GLU A 107 21.79 -0.66 -5.30
C GLU A 107 20.83 -1.77 -4.87
N TRP A 108 19.69 -1.40 -4.29
CA TRP A 108 18.66 -2.37 -3.90
C TRP A 108 18.15 -3.20 -5.08
N LYS A 109 17.81 -2.56 -6.21
CA LYS A 109 17.32 -3.28 -7.40
C LYS A 109 18.34 -4.31 -7.89
N ALA A 110 19.62 -3.97 -7.90
CA ALA A 110 20.68 -4.89 -8.29
C ALA A 110 20.82 -6.05 -7.29
N PHE A 111 20.75 -5.77 -5.99
CA PHE A 111 20.77 -6.79 -4.94
C PHE A 111 19.57 -7.74 -5.05
N ALA A 112 18.35 -7.20 -5.16
CA ALA A 112 17.11 -7.97 -5.22
C ALA A 112 17.04 -8.85 -6.48
N ALA A 113 17.57 -8.37 -7.62
CA ALA A 113 17.71 -9.19 -8.82
C ALA A 113 18.64 -10.39 -8.60
N GLN A 114 19.78 -10.19 -7.93
CA GLN A 114 20.70 -11.28 -7.59
C GLN A 114 20.07 -12.24 -6.57
N ALA A 115 19.39 -11.71 -5.55
CA ALA A 115 18.69 -12.51 -4.54
C ALA A 115 17.64 -13.44 -5.15
N ALA A 116 16.83 -12.95 -6.09
CA ALA A 116 15.87 -13.75 -6.83
C ALA A 116 16.53 -14.90 -7.63
N THR A 117 17.72 -14.70 -8.19
CA THR A 117 18.45 -15.76 -8.91
C THR A 117 19.07 -16.81 -7.99
N ARG A 118 19.51 -16.42 -6.78
CA ARG A 118 20.10 -17.33 -5.77
C ARG A 118 19.06 -18.29 -5.21
N HIS A 119 17.82 -17.84 -5.08
CA HIS A 119 16.70 -18.62 -4.57
C HIS A 119 16.09 -19.56 -5.63
N LYS A 120 16.83 -19.93 -6.68
CA LYS A 120 16.35 -20.95 -7.61
C LYS A 120 16.17 -22.27 -6.81
N PRO A 121 14.95 -22.84 -6.76
CA PRO A 121 14.70 -24.07 -6.01
C PRO A 121 15.52 -25.25 -6.56
#